data_AF-A0A9N7YDW3-F1
#
_entry.id   AF-A0A9N7YDW3-F1
#
_cell.length_a   1.000
_cell.length_b   1.000
_cell.length_c   1.000
_cell.angle_alpha   90.00
_cell.angle_beta   90.00
_cell.angle_gamma   90.00
#
_symmetry.space_group_name_H-M   'P 1'
#
loop_
_entity.id
_entity.type
_entity.pdbx_description
1 polymer ?
#
loop_
_entity_poly.entity_id
_entity_poly.type
_entity_poly.pdbx_seq_one_letter_code
_entity_poly.pdbx_strand_id
1 'polypeptide(L)'
;MAPGGVPPRALLWINLLGFISSSLGLNPDDPNVCSHWESYAVTVQESYAHPFDQVYYTRCTDILNWFKCTRHRISYKTAYRRGVRTMYRRRSQCCPGFFESGDLCARKF
;
A
#
# COMPACT_ATOMS: atom_id res chain seq x y z
N MET A 1 36.41 -47.68 -5.21
CA MET A 1 35.89 -46.40 -4.71
C MET A 1 35.01 -45.77 -5.79
N ALA A 2 33.69 -45.93 -5.70
CA ALA A 2 32.77 -45.17 -6.55
C ALA A 2 32.45 -43.83 -5.86
N PRO A 3 32.39 -42.69 -6.58
CA PRO A 3 32.03 -41.42 -5.99
C PRO A 3 30.53 -41.45 -5.68
N GLY A 4 30.17 -41.25 -4.40
CA GLY A 4 28.78 -41.17 -3.97
C GLY A 4 28.09 -39.95 -4.57
N GLY A 5 27.20 -40.19 -5.54
CA GLY A 5 26.35 -39.16 -6.14
C GLY A 5 25.31 -38.66 -5.13
N VAL A 6 25.22 -37.34 -4.99
CA VAL A 6 24.25 -36.66 -4.12
C VAL A 6 22.82 -36.90 -4.63
N PRO A 7 21.85 -37.27 -3.78
CA PRO A 7 20.50 -37.60 -4.23
C PRO A 7 19.75 -36.37 -4.78
N PRO A 8 18.95 -36.51 -5.85
CA PRO A 8 18.30 -35.41 -6.55
C PRO A 8 17.33 -34.60 -5.67
N ARG A 9 16.82 -35.20 -4.59
CA ARG A 9 16.01 -34.50 -3.58
C ARG A 9 16.82 -33.45 -2.81
N ALA A 10 18.09 -33.68 -2.51
CA ALA A 10 18.93 -32.73 -1.78
C ALA A 10 19.24 -31.47 -2.62
N LEU A 11 19.39 -31.62 -3.94
CA LEU A 11 19.54 -30.49 -4.87
C LEU A 11 18.29 -29.61 -4.92
N LEU A 12 17.11 -30.20 -4.76
CA LEU A 12 15.82 -29.48 -4.75
C LEU A 12 15.67 -28.59 -3.50
N TRP A 13 16.18 -29.02 -2.35
CA TRP A 13 16.19 -28.21 -1.11
C TRP A 13 17.21 -27.06 -1.16
N ILE A 14 18.39 -27.28 -1.76
CA ILE A 14 19.43 -26.24 -1.92
C ILE A 14 18.93 -25.10 -2.83
N ASN A 15 18.16 -25.43 -3.89
CA ASN A 15 17.57 -24.43 -4.78
C ASN A 15 16.42 -23.62 -4.12
N LEU A 16 15.77 -24.15 -3.08
CA LEU A 16 14.69 -23.45 -2.37
C LEU A 16 15.21 -22.43 -1.36
N LEU A 17 16.43 -22.62 -0.82
CA LEU A 17 17.07 -21.67 0.12
C LEU A 17 17.84 -20.54 -0.59
N GLY A 18 18.14 -20.67 -1.88
CA GLY A 18 19.05 -19.77 -2.60
C GLY A 18 18.47 -18.44 -3.08
N PHE A 19 17.17 -18.20 -2.89
CA PHE A 19 16.46 -17.02 -3.45
C PHE A 19 15.91 -16.06 -2.39
N ILE A 20 16.52 -16.01 -1.21
CA ILE A 20 16.31 -14.87 -0.31
C ILE A 20 17.31 -13.80 -0.73
N SER A 21 16.95 -13.00 -1.72
CA SER A 21 17.64 -11.75 -2.05
C SER A 21 17.47 -10.82 -0.86
N SER A 22 18.40 -10.90 0.09
CA SER A 22 18.48 -10.00 1.22
C SER A 22 18.71 -8.59 0.66
N SER A 23 17.69 -7.74 0.68
CA SER A 23 17.89 -6.30 0.60
C SER A 23 18.56 -5.88 1.90
N LEU A 24 19.89 -5.99 1.98
CA LEU A 24 20.60 -5.43 3.11
C LEU A 24 20.39 -3.91 3.04
N GLY A 25 19.68 -3.38 4.03
CA GLY A 25 19.60 -1.95 4.23
C GLY A 25 20.97 -1.43 4.67
N LEU A 26 21.31 -0.19 4.28
CA LEU A 26 22.56 0.45 4.68
C LEU A 26 22.80 0.36 6.19
N ASN A 27 24.06 0.14 6.57
CA ASN A 27 24.45 0.07 7.97
C ASN A 27 24.18 1.41 8.68
N PRO A 28 23.33 1.45 9.73
CA PRO A 28 23.02 2.70 10.43
C PRO A 28 24.22 3.33 11.16
N ASP A 29 25.30 2.58 11.36
CA ASP A 29 26.51 3.04 12.05
C ASP A 29 27.53 3.71 11.10
N ASP A 30 27.32 3.70 9.78
CA ASP A 30 28.21 4.35 8.82
C ASP A 30 27.98 5.89 8.81
N PRO A 31 29.02 6.71 9.06
CA PRO A 31 28.90 8.17 9.09
C PRO A 31 28.50 8.80 7.75
N ASN A 32 28.58 8.05 6.65
CA ASN A 32 28.24 8.52 5.30
C ASN A 32 26.78 8.21 4.92
N VAL A 33 25.95 7.78 5.87
CA VAL A 33 24.51 7.52 5.68
C VAL A 33 23.69 8.73 6.11
N CYS A 34 22.92 9.26 5.16
CA CYS A 34 22.03 10.39 5.33
C CYS A 34 20.55 9.94 5.33
N SER A 35 19.67 10.73 5.96
CA SER A 35 18.23 10.48 5.87
C SER A 35 17.61 11.27 4.71
N HIS A 36 17.01 10.56 3.77
CA HIS A 36 16.27 11.12 2.65
C HIS A 36 14.76 10.95 2.84
N TRP A 37 13.98 11.98 2.49
CA TRP A 37 12.52 11.90 2.46
C TRP A 37 12.07 11.53 1.06
N GLU A 38 11.41 10.38 0.95
CA GLU A 38 10.86 9.90 -0.31
C GLU A 38 9.34 9.98 -0.29
N SER A 39 8.76 10.52 -1.36
CA SER A 39 7.31 10.49 -1.59
C SER A 39 6.94 9.22 -2.35
N TYR A 40 5.94 8.49 -1.86
CA TYR A 40 5.46 7.26 -2.48
C TYR A 40 3.94 7.28 -2.63
N ALA A 41 3.45 6.69 -3.72
CA ALA A 41 2.02 6.59 -4.00
C ALA A 41 1.41 5.39 -3.25
N VAL A 42 0.46 5.66 -2.37
CA VAL A 42 -0.25 4.64 -1.58
C VAL A 42 -1.72 4.62 -1.96
N THR A 43 -2.25 3.43 -2.18
CA THR A 43 -3.69 3.23 -2.33
C THR A 43 -4.34 3.20 -0.96
N VAL A 44 -5.07 4.26 -0.63
CA VAL A 44 -5.83 4.37 0.61
C VAL A 44 -7.32 4.20 0.34
N GLN A 45 -8.01 3.65 1.33
CA GLN A 45 -9.46 3.57 1.30
C GLN A 45 -10.04 4.87 1.88
N GLU A 46 -10.66 5.68 1.03
CA GLU A 46 -11.33 6.91 1.43
C GLU A 46 -12.82 6.67 1.61
N SER A 47 -13.38 7.07 2.75
CA SER A 47 -14.82 7.15 2.93
C SER A 47 -15.37 8.40 2.26
N TYR A 48 -16.45 8.27 1.50
CA TYR A 48 -17.18 9.37 0.90
C TYR A 48 -18.68 9.25 1.17
N ALA A 49 -19.39 10.38 1.12
CA ALA A 49 -20.84 10.42 1.25
C ALA A 49 -21.48 10.07 -0.10
N HIS A 50 -22.05 8.87 -0.19
CA HIS A 50 -22.74 8.41 -1.39
C HIS A 50 -24.24 8.77 -1.31
N PRO A 51 -24.77 9.57 -2.26
CA PRO A 51 -26.18 9.91 -2.28
C PRO A 51 -27.02 8.70 -2.71
N PHE A 52 -28.19 8.53 -2.10
CA PHE A 52 -29.19 7.57 -2.53
C PHE A 52 -30.59 8.17 -2.39
N ASP A 53 -31.52 7.71 -3.21
CA ASP A 53 -32.89 8.16 -3.17
C ASP A 53 -33.68 7.36 -2.12
N GLN A 54 -34.21 8.06 -1.13
CA GLN A 54 -35.04 7.50 -0.07
C GLN A 54 -36.51 7.86 -0.34
N VAL A 55 -37.30 6.83 -0.66
CA VAL A 55 -38.75 6.97 -0.84
C VAL A 55 -39.44 6.93 0.52
N TYR A 56 -40.28 7.92 0.81
CA TYR A 56 -41.14 7.96 1.99
C TYR A 56 -42.54 8.42 1.63
N TYR A 57 -43.54 7.94 2.38
CA TYR A 57 -44.94 8.22 2.11
C TYR A 57 -45.46 9.32 3.02
N THR A 58 -46.06 10.35 2.45
CA THR A 58 -46.69 11.46 3.18
C THR A 58 -48.18 11.56 2.86
N ARG A 59 -48.98 12.13 3.75
CA ARG A 59 -50.37 12.48 3.42
C ARG A 59 -50.40 13.68 2.48
N CYS A 60 -51.20 13.59 1.42
CA CYS A 60 -51.41 14.68 0.48
C CYS A 60 -52.35 15.73 1.11
N THR A 61 -52.16 17.03 0.80
CA THR A 61 -52.92 18.13 1.43
C THR A 61 -54.34 18.30 0.87
N ASP A 62 -54.63 17.80 -0.33
CA ASP A 62 -55.93 17.98 -0.97
C ASP A 62 -56.49 16.69 -1.57
N ILE A 63 -57.79 16.52 -1.34
CA ILE A 63 -58.80 15.68 -2.00
C ILE A 63 -59.29 14.43 -1.27
N LEU A 64 -58.49 13.50 -0.74
CA LEU A 64 -59.02 12.37 0.05
C LEU A 64 -57.94 11.87 1.03
N ASN A 65 -58.23 11.92 2.34
CA ASN A 65 -57.36 11.48 3.46
C ASN A 65 -56.87 10.02 3.36
N TRP A 66 -57.30 9.29 2.33
CA TRP A 66 -57.02 7.90 2.05
C TRP A 66 -55.78 7.69 1.17
N PHE A 67 -55.36 8.69 0.37
CA PHE A 67 -54.23 8.53 -0.56
C PHE A 67 -52.89 8.92 0.07
N LYS A 68 -51.90 8.04 -0.06
CA LYS A 68 -50.50 8.28 0.31
C LYS A 68 -49.75 8.83 -0.90
N CYS A 69 -49.16 10.01 -0.78
CA CYS A 69 -48.25 10.57 -1.78
C CYS A 69 -46.86 9.98 -1.59
N THR A 70 -46.21 9.54 -2.68
CA THR A 70 -44.79 9.21 -2.69
C THR A 70 -43.96 10.49 -2.67
N ARG A 71 -42.98 10.57 -1.78
CA ARG A 71 -41.97 11.62 -1.73
C ARG A 71 -40.60 11.00 -1.80
N HIS A 72 -39.70 11.71 -2.48
CA HIS A 72 -38.32 11.31 -2.69
C HIS A 72 -37.43 12.29 -1.94
N ARG A 73 -36.48 11.78 -1.15
CA ARG A 73 -35.47 12.57 -0.45
C ARG A 73 -34.10 11.99 -0.74
N ILE A 74 -33.17 12.86 -1.10
CA ILE A 74 -31.77 12.48 -1.19
C ILE A 74 -31.23 12.31 0.23
N SER A 75 -30.82 11.09 0.54
CA SER A 75 -30.15 10.73 1.79
C SER A 75 -28.72 10.29 1.47
N TYR A 76 -27.83 10.37 2.45
CA TYR A 76 -26.42 10.05 2.28
C TYR A 76 -26.04 8.83 3.11
N LYS A 77 -25.30 7.91 2.50
CA LYS A 77 -24.69 6.76 3.19
C LYS A 77 -23.18 6.80 3.03
N THR A 78 -22.45 6.33 4.04
CA THR A 78 -21.00 6.19 3.93
C THR A 78 -20.67 5.06 2.95
N ALA A 79 -19.90 5.38 1.92
CA ALA A 79 -19.34 4.41 0.98
C ALA A 79 -17.83 4.56 0.91
N TYR A 80 -17.15 3.54 0.39
CA TYR A 80 -15.70 3.52 0.32
C TYR A 80 -15.23 3.50 -1.13
N ARG A 81 -14.18 4.28 -1.42
CA ARG A 81 -13.48 4.27 -2.71
C ARG A 81 -11.99 4.12 -2.48
N ARG A 82 -11.29 3.52 -3.45
CA ARG A 82 -9.83 3.46 -3.44
C ARG A 82 -9.30 4.72 -4.13
N GLY A 83 -8.56 5.53 -3.38
CA GLY A 83 -7.87 6.71 -3.90
C GLY A 83 -6.36 6.52 -3.79
N VAL A 84 -5.60 7.09 -4.73
CA VAL A 84 -4.15 7.16 -4.61
C VAL A 84 -3.81 8.45 -3.86
N ARG A 85 -3.05 8.32 -2.76
CA ARG A 85 -2.50 9.45 -2.00
C ARG A 85 -0.99 9.37 -1.93
N THR A 86 -0.35 10.51 -2.06
CA THR A 86 1.08 10.64 -1.81
C THR A 86 1.34 10.62 -0.31
N MET A 87 2.18 9.69 0.13
CA MET A 87 2.67 9.59 1.50
C MET A 87 4.18 9.84 1.52
N TYR A 88 4.72 10.19 2.68
CA TYR A 88 6.15 10.47 2.85
C TYR A 88 6.77 9.48 3.83
N ARG A 89 7.91 8.91 3.46
CA ARG A 89 8.69 8.01 4.31
C ARG A 89 10.14 8.46 4.36
N ARG A 90 10.72 8.42 5.55
CA ARG A 90 12.17 8.61 5.72
C ARG A 90 12.89 7.30 5.38
N ARG A 91 13.84 7.37 4.45
CA ARG A 91 14.74 6.28 4.04
C ARG A 91 16.18 6.68 4.36
N SER A 92 17.01 5.71 4.75
CA SER A 92 18.46 5.87 4.80
C SER A 92 19.03 5.72 3.39
N GLN A 93 19.90 6.64 2.99
CA GLN A 93 20.58 6.65 1.69
C GLN A 93 21.99 7.23 1.88
N CYS A 94 22.96 6.81 1.07
CA CYS A 94 24.29 7.45 1.08
C CYS A 94 24.19 8.97 0.83
N CYS A 95 24.99 9.74 1.56
CA CYS A 95 25.07 11.18 1.39
C CYS A 95 25.55 11.57 -0.02
N PRO A 96 25.24 12.80 -0.50
CA PRO A 96 25.71 13.28 -1.80
C PRO A 96 27.24 13.16 -1.92
N GLY A 97 27.72 12.51 -2.99
CA GLY A 97 29.15 12.24 -3.22
C GLY A 97 29.59 10.81 -2.88
N PHE A 98 28.71 10.01 -2.28
CA PHE A 98 28.92 8.59 -2.00
C PHE A 98 27.93 7.73 -2.80
N PHE A 99 28.31 6.51 -3.13
CA PHE A 99 27.44 5.53 -3.79
C PHE A 99 27.31 4.27 -2.92
N GLU A 100 26.18 3.59 -3.07
CA GLU A 100 25.88 2.36 -2.33
C GLU A 100 26.65 1.19 -2.93
N SER A 101 27.52 0.57 -2.11
CA SER A 101 28.30 -0.62 -2.46
C SER A 101 27.98 -1.72 -1.45
N GLY A 102 26.89 -2.45 -1.69
CA GLY A 102 26.32 -3.33 -0.67
C GLY A 102 25.81 -2.49 0.51
N ASP A 103 26.33 -2.75 1.71
CA ASP A 103 25.84 -2.13 2.95
C ASP A 103 26.58 -0.84 3.33
N LEU A 104 27.58 -0.47 2.54
CA LEU A 104 28.53 0.61 2.81
C LEU A 104 28.42 1.72 1.77
N CYS A 105 28.72 2.95 2.20
CA CYS A 105 28.79 4.11 1.33
C CYS A 105 30.23 4.37 0.89
N ALA A 106 30.55 4.03 -0.36
CA ALA A 106 31.86 4.26 -0.94
C ALA A 106 31.96 5.64 -1.61
N ARG A 107 33.12 6.29 -1.51
CA ARG A 107 33.35 7.60 -2.14
C ARG A 107 33.37 7.47 -3.66
N LYS A 108 32.64 8.34 -4.34
CA LYS A 108 32.72 8.48 -5.81
C LYS A 108 34.09 9.07 -6.15
N PHE A 109 34.90 8.33 -6.93
CA PHE A 109 36.20 8.79 -7.41
C PHE A 109 36.07 10.01 -8.34
#